data_AF-B8CSE8-F1
#
_entry.id   AF-B8CSE8-F1
#
_cell.length_a   1.000
_cell.length_b   1.000
_cell.length_c   1.000
_cell.angle_alpha   90.00
_cell.angle_beta   90.00
_cell.angle_gamma   90.00
#
_symmetry.space_group_name_H-M   'P 1'
#
loop_
_entity.id
_entity.type
_entity.pdbx_description
1 polymer ?
#
loop_
_entity_poly.entity_id
_entity_poly.type
_entity_poly.pdbx_seq_one_letter_code
_entity_poly.pdbx_strand_id
1 'polypeptide(L)'
;MEWHQLLAYSLMILLAMRLLWGFIGSDTARFSHFVRSPKTVFNYLKQTKQHGISASVGHNPAGGYMVVALISLVCLQLVSGLFATDDIFTEGPLYSSVSSDTAAWLTWLHKKNFDLILILAAIHVLAVGVHMIKGDKIIMAMFSGYKRLPEVQAPSLAFASVLKAIVIVLVVGALVLNYLMLPIIDML
;
A
#
# COMPACT_ATOMS: atom_id res chain seq x y z
N MET A 1 -6.98 20.83 -10.05
CA MET A 1 -7.23 19.37 -9.92
C MET A 1 -6.05 18.52 -10.41
N GLU A 2 -5.17 19.11 -11.21
CA GLU A 2 -3.97 18.57 -11.83
C GLU A 2 -3.00 17.98 -10.80
N TRP A 3 -2.73 18.69 -9.70
CA TRP A 3 -1.86 18.19 -8.63
C TRP A 3 -2.40 16.93 -7.96
N HIS A 4 -3.71 16.83 -7.75
CA HIS A 4 -4.32 15.63 -7.21
C HIS A 4 -4.07 14.43 -8.15
N GLN A 5 -4.27 14.62 -9.45
CA GLN A 5 -4.04 13.59 -10.45
C GLN A 5 -2.54 13.21 -10.57
N LEU A 6 -1.63 14.19 -10.63
CA LEU A 6 -0.18 13.93 -10.69
C LEU A 6 0.32 13.16 -9.47
N LEU A 7 -0.14 13.51 -8.27
CA LEU A 7 0.18 12.78 -7.05
C LEU A 7 -0.45 11.39 -7.04
N ALA A 8 -1.69 11.24 -7.52
CA ALA A 8 -2.36 9.95 -7.65
C ALA A 8 -1.63 9.01 -8.62
N TYR A 9 -1.17 9.52 -9.76
CA TYR A 9 -0.42 8.74 -10.75
C TYR A 9 1.00 8.42 -10.27
N SER A 10 1.64 9.33 -9.55
CA SER A 10 2.89 9.04 -8.85
C SER A 10 2.71 7.91 -7.82
N LEU A 11 1.63 7.95 -7.05
CA LEU A 11 1.26 6.89 -6.11
C LEU A 11 0.95 5.57 -6.83
N MET A 12 0.33 5.61 -8.01
CA MET A 12 0.07 4.43 -8.83
C MET A 12 1.36 3.71 -9.22
N ILE A 13 2.42 4.45 -9.59
CA ILE A 13 3.73 3.87 -9.89
C ILE A 13 4.28 3.14 -8.66
N LEU A 14 4.27 3.80 -7.50
CA LEU A 14 4.76 3.23 -6.24
C LEU A 14 3.96 2.00 -5.81
N LEU A 15 2.63 2.04 -5.98
CA LEU A 15 1.74 0.94 -5.60
C LEU A 15 1.92 -0.27 -6.52
N ALA A 16 2.00 -0.05 -7.84
CA ALA A 16 2.26 -1.11 -8.80
C ALA A 16 3.62 -1.77 -8.56
N MET A 17 4.67 -0.98 -8.30
CA MET A 17 5.96 -1.51 -7.86
C MET A 17 5.82 -2.35 -6.59
N ARG A 18 5.12 -1.83 -5.57
CA ARG A 18 4.93 -2.54 -4.29
C ARG A 18 4.19 -3.86 -4.45
N LEU A 19 3.16 -3.90 -5.29
CA LEU A 19 2.40 -5.11 -5.62
C LEU A 19 3.29 -6.14 -6.28
N LEU A 20 3.98 -5.77 -7.37
CA LEU A 20 4.91 -6.66 -8.08
C LEU A 20 6.00 -7.18 -7.14
N TRP A 21 6.63 -6.28 -6.38
CA TRP A 21 7.65 -6.63 -5.39
C TRP A 21 7.13 -7.54 -4.29
N GLY A 22 5.84 -7.46 -3.96
CA GLY A 22 5.15 -8.36 -3.03
C GLY A 22 4.99 -9.80 -3.53
N PHE A 23 5.24 -10.07 -4.80
CA PHE A 23 5.26 -11.43 -5.34
C PHE A 23 6.68 -11.91 -5.67
N ILE A 24 7.49 -11.05 -6.28
CA ILE A 24 8.78 -11.47 -6.87
C ILE A 24 10.01 -10.85 -6.21
N GLY A 25 9.83 -10.07 -5.14
CA GLY A 25 10.90 -9.38 -4.39
C GLY A 25 11.59 -10.26 -3.36
N SER A 26 12.23 -9.62 -2.37
CA SER A 26 12.89 -10.27 -1.22
C SER A 26 11.89 -10.95 -0.30
N ASP A 27 12.33 -11.94 0.47
CA ASP A 27 11.47 -12.74 1.35
C ASP A 27 10.64 -11.88 2.31
N THR A 28 11.25 -10.86 2.93
CA THR A 28 10.55 -9.96 3.87
C THR A 28 9.50 -9.07 3.21
N ALA A 29 9.54 -8.90 1.88
CA ALA A 29 8.58 -8.09 1.13
C ALA A 29 7.41 -8.89 0.57
N ARG A 30 7.54 -10.22 0.45
CA ARG A 30 6.55 -11.09 -0.19
C ARG A 30 5.32 -11.31 0.68
N PHE A 31 4.13 -11.22 0.08
CA PHE A 31 2.87 -11.42 0.80
C PHE A 31 2.80 -12.80 1.49
N SER A 32 3.32 -13.86 0.84
CA SER A 32 3.36 -15.21 1.41
C SER A 32 4.18 -15.33 2.70
N HIS A 33 5.12 -14.42 2.94
CA HIS A 33 5.98 -14.46 4.13
C HIS A 33 5.31 -13.86 5.38
N PHE A 34 4.41 -12.90 5.20
CA PHE A 34 3.83 -12.14 6.31
C PHE A 34 2.31 -12.24 6.43
N VAL A 35 1.59 -12.59 5.35
CA VAL A 35 0.14 -12.86 5.42
C VAL A 35 -0.05 -14.26 5.99
N ARG A 36 -0.56 -14.32 7.23
CA ARG A 36 -0.77 -15.58 7.96
C ARG A 36 -2.25 -15.97 8.01
N SER A 37 -2.52 -17.23 8.37
CA SER A 37 -3.89 -17.72 8.51
C SER A 37 -4.70 -16.90 9.53
N PRO A 38 -6.03 -16.78 9.38
CA PRO A 38 -6.87 -16.05 10.34
C PRO A 38 -6.70 -16.55 11.78
N LYS A 39 -6.55 -17.86 11.96
CA LYS A 39 -6.28 -18.49 13.27
C LYS A 39 -4.98 -17.98 13.89
N THR A 40 -3.93 -17.83 13.09
CA THR A 40 -2.63 -17.27 13.54
C THR A 40 -2.77 -15.81 13.95
N VAL A 41 -3.53 -15.02 13.19
CA VAL A 41 -3.76 -13.59 13.53
C VAL A 41 -4.53 -13.46 14.83
N PHE A 42 -5.61 -14.23 15.00
CA PHE A 42 -6.40 -14.20 16.24
C PHE A 42 -5.57 -14.63 17.45
N ASN A 43 -4.80 -15.72 17.32
CA ASN A 43 -3.90 -16.18 18.37
C ASN A 43 -2.84 -15.11 18.72
N TYR A 44 -2.27 -14.44 17.70
CA TYR A 44 -1.31 -13.35 17.90
C TYR A 44 -1.93 -12.17 18.68
N LEU A 45 -3.15 -11.75 18.34
CA LEU A 45 -3.85 -10.68 19.06
C LEU A 45 -4.12 -11.05 20.52
N LYS A 46 -4.56 -12.29 20.78
CA LYS A 46 -4.78 -12.81 22.13
C LYS A 46 -3.48 -12.86 22.94
N GLN A 47 -2.42 -13.39 22.36
CA GLN A 47 -1.10 -13.44 23.01
C GLN A 47 -0.54 -12.04 23.25
N THR A 48 -0.73 -11.12 22.32
CA THR A 48 -0.28 -9.72 22.46
C THR A 48 -0.95 -9.01 23.63
N LYS A 49 -2.23 -9.33 23.89
CA LYS A 49 -2.98 -8.82 25.05
C LYS A 49 -2.48 -9.42 26.37
N GLN A 50 -2.11 -10.70 26.37
CA GLN A 50 -1.73 -11.45 27.58
C GLN A 50 -0.26 -11.29 27.97
N HIS A 51 0.65 -11.31 26.99
CA HIS A 51 2.10 -11.43 27.22
C HIS A 51 2.91 -10.29 26.57
N GLY A 52 2.25 -9.33 25.90
CA GLY A 52 2.92 -8.27 25.16
C GLY A 52 3.29 -8.66 23.73
N ILE A 53 3.93 -7.74 23.00
CA ILE A 53 4.18 -7.86 21.56
C ILE A 53 5.36 -8.80 21.32
N SER A 54 5.15 -9.85 20.51
CA SER A 54 6.22 -10.75 20.09
C SER A 54 7.01 -10.18 18.90
N ALA A 55 8.32 -10.45 18.85
CA ALA A 55 9.15 -10.10 17.72
C ALA A 55 8.68 -10.84 16.44
N SER A 56 8.84 -10.19 15.30
CA SER A 56 8.56 -10.76 13.98
C SER A 56 9.62 -10.26 13.00
N VAL A 57 10.05 -11.15 12.09
CA VAL A 57 11.11 -10.89 11.10
C VAL A 57 10.70 -9.79 10.11
N GLY A 58 9.43 -9.79 9.69
CA GLY A 58 8.83 -8.75 8.86
C GLY A 58 7.64 -8.11 9.57
N HIS A 59 6.48 -8.13 8.93
CA HIS A 59 5.24 -7.74 9.59
C HIS A 59 4.77 -8.85 10.55
N ASN A 60 4.25 -8.43 11.71
CA ASN A 60 3.50 -9.33 12.56
C ASN A 60 2.17 -9.74 11.89
N PRO A 61 1.50 -10.83 12.33
CA PRO A 61 0.29 -11.33 11.68
C PRO A 61 -0.82 -10.28 11.50
N ALA A 62 -1.06 -9.43 12.50
CA ALA A 62 -2.06 -8.36 12.42
C ALA A 62 -1.63 -7.25 11.45
N GLY A 63 -0.36 -6.85 11.50
CA GLY A 63 0.23 -5.88 10.58
C GLY A 63 0.18 -6.35 9.13
N GLY A 64 0.34 -7.66 8.88
CA GLY A 64 0.19 -8.23 7.55
C GLY A 64 -1.20 -8.03 6.95
N TYR A 65 -2.25 -8.18 7.76
CA TYR A 65 -3.63 -7.92 7.33
C TYR A 65 -3.85 -6.43 7.06
N MET A 66 -3.24 -5.56 7.88
CA MET A 66 -3.32 -4.13 7.67
C MET A 66 -2.68 -3.68 6.35
N VAL A 67 -1.55 -4.27 5.98
CA VAL A 67 -0.90 -4.02 4.68
C VAL A 67 -1.82 -4.42 3.53
N VAL A 68 -2.42 -5.62 3.58
CA VAL A 68 -3.35 -6.08 2.52
C VAL A 68 -4.58 -5.18 2.45
N ALA A 69 -5.16 -4.81 3.59
CA ALA A 69 -6.34 -3.92 3.64
C ALA A 69 -6.04 -2.56 3.02
N LEU A 70 -4.98 -1.87 3.45
CA LEU A 70 -4.62 -0.55 2.93
C LEU A 70 -4.24 -0.61 1.45
N ILE A 71 -3.44 -1.60 1.01
CA ILE A 71 -3.12 -1.76 -0.41
C ILE A 71 -4.39 -1.95 -1.24
N SER A 72 -5.32 -2.78 -0.78
CA SER A 72 -6.58 -3.03 -1.50
C SER A 72 -7.42 -1.76 -1.63
N LEU A 73 -7.56 -1.00 -0.54
CA LEU A 73 -8.33 0.25 -0.57
C LEU A 73 -7.66 1.31 -1.44
N VAL A 74 -6.33 1.44 -1.41
CA VAL A 74 -5.63 2.38 -2.29
C VAL A 74 -5.72 1.93 -3.76
N CYS A 75 -5.70 0.63 -4.05
CA CYS A 75 -5.98 0.13 -5.40
C CYS A 75 -7.39 0.54 -5.85
N LEU A 76 -8.40 0.33 -5.00
CA LEU A 76 -9.78 0.76 -5.29
C LEU A 76 -9.87 2.27 -5.47
N GLN A 77 -9.16 3.06 -4.67
CA GLN A 77 -9.11 4.52 -4.80
C GLN A 77 -8.54 4.95 -6.15
N LEU A 78 -7.41 4.38 -6.55
CA LEU A 78 -6.76 4.70 -7.83
C LEU A 78 -7.62 4.26 -9.01
N VAL A 79 -8.15 3.04 -8.98
CA VAL A 79 -9.00 2.51 -10.06
C VAL A 79 -10.27 3.33 -10.18
N SER A 80 -11.02 3.55 -9.10
CA SER A 80 -12.23 4.39 -9.14
C SER A 80 -11.93 5.82 -9.61
N GLY A 81 -10.77 6.38 -9.23
CA GLY A 81 -10.34 7.71 -9.64
C GLY A 81 -10.10 7.85 -11.14
N LEU A 82 -9.71 6.78 -11.84
CA LEU A 82 -9.53 6.80 -13.29
C LEU A 82 -10.84 7.05 -14.06
N PHE A 83 -11.99 6.81 -13.44
CA PHE A 83 -13.31 7.01 -14.03
C PHE A 83 -14.11 8.15 -13.35
N ALA A 84 -13.53 8.79 -12.33
CA ALA A 84 -14.25 9.79 -11.54
C ALA A 84 -14.41 11.09 -12.32
N THR A 85 -15.48 11.84 -12.03
CA THR A 85 -15.74 13.16 -12.64
C THR A 85 -16.22 14.15 -11.58
N ASP A 86 -15.97 15.44 -11.82
CA ASP A 86 -16.59 16.56 -11.10
C ASP A 86 -17.80 17.16 -11.83
N ASP A 87 -18.23 16.53 -12.93
CA ASP A 87 -19.33 16.92 -13.83
C ASP A 87 -19.16 18.27 -14.54
N ILE A 88 -18.02 18.95 -14.37
CA ILE A 88 -17.83 20.31 -14.89
C ILE A 88 -16.55 20.43 -15.73
N PHE A 89 -15.39 20.17 -15.14
CA PHE A 89 -14.09 20.48 -15.75
C PHE A 89 -13.06 19.36 -15.63
N THR A 90 -13.25 18.42 -14.71
CA THR A 90 -12.26 17.39 -14.41
C THR A 90 -12.87 16.00 -14.53
N GLU A 91 -12.33 15.25 -15.48
CA GLU A 91 -12.66 13.84 -15.67
C GLU A 91 -11.41 12.98 -15.54
N GLY A 92 -11.60 11.77 -15.02
CA GLY A 92 -10.59 10.73 -15.07
C GLY A 92 -10.36 10.27 -16.52
N PRO A 93 -9.15 9.80 -16.86
CA PRO A 93 -8.77 9.46 -18.22
C PRO A 93 -9.58 8.32 -18.84
N LEU A 94 -10.28 7.53 -18.02
CA LEU A 94 -11.14 6.43 -18.44
C LEU A 94 -12.64 6.74 -18.28
N TYR A 95 -13.02 7.97 -17.92
CA TYR A 95 -14.43 8.34 -17.74
C TYR A 95 -15.29 7.99 -18.97
N SER A 96 -14.81 8.32 -20.18
CA SER A 96 -15.52 8.09 -21.44
C SER A 96 -15.63 6.62 -21.86
N SER A 97 -14.96 5.71 -21.14
CA SER A 97 -14.99 4.27 -21.41
C SER A 97 -16.16 3.54 -20.75
N VAL A 98 -16.94 4.22 -19.91
CA VAL A 98 -18.08 3.65 -19.17
C VAL A 98 -19.34 4.52 -19.30
N SER A 99 -20.50 3.99 -18.89
CA SER A 99 -21.73 4.79 -18.83
C SER A 99 -21.66 5.87 -17.74
N SER A 100 -22.45 6.94 -17.90
CA SER A 100 -22.60 8.01 -16.90
C SER A 100 -22.98 7.47 -15.53
N ASP A 101 -23.90 6.50 -15.47
CA ASP A 101 -24.33 5.87 -14.20
C ASP A 101 -23.17 5.11 -13.53
N THR A 102 -22.33 4.45 -14.33
CA THR A 102 -21.16 3.73 -13.83
C THR A 102 -20.11 4.71 -13.31
N ALA A 103 -19.82 5.78 -14.05
CA ALA A 103 -18.90 6.82 -13.64
C ALA A 103 -19.37 7.54 -12.36
N ALA A 104 -20.68 7.82 -12.24
CA ALA A 104 -21.28 8.41 -11.05
C ALA A 104 -21.13 7.48 -9.83
N TRP A 105 -21.38 6.17 -10.01
CA TRP A 105 -21.16 5.19 -8.95
C TRP A 105 -19.69 5.06 -8.55
N LEU A 106 -18.75 5.05 -9.52
CA LEU A 106 -17.31 5.03 -9.25
C LEU A 106 -16.85 6.31 -8.55
N THR A 107 -17.41 7.47 -8.90
CA THR A 107 -17.15 8.74 -8.21
C THR A 107 -17.64 8.70 -6.76
N TRP A 108 -18.84 8.18 -6.52
CA TRP A 108 -19.35 7.96 -5.16
C TRP A 108 -18.44 7.01 -4.36
N LEU A 109 -18.03 5.89 -4.98
CA LEU A 109 -17.13 4.92 -4.37
C LEU A 109 -15.78 5.56 -4.04
N HIS A 110 -15.21 6.35 -4.96
CA HIS A 110 -13.95 7.06 -4.74
C HIS A 110 -14.02 7.99 -3.52
N LYS A 111 -15.12 8.74 -3.37
CA LYS A 111 -15.34 9.63 -2.22
C LYS A 111 -15.49 8.84 -0.91
N LYS A 112 -16.29 7.76 -0.91
CA LYS A 112 -16.52 6.95 0.31
C LYS A 112 -15.33 6.08 0.71
N ASN A 113 -14.58 5.58 -0.26
CA ASN A 113 -13.39 4.79 -0.02
C ASN A 113 -12.28 5.63 0.61
N PHE A 114 -12.18 6.92 0.27
CA PHE A 114 -11.27 7.86 0.94
C PHE A 114 -11.52 7.95 2.45
N ASP A 115 -12.78 8.09 2.88
CA ASP A 115 -13.14 8.12 4.30
C ASP A 115 -12.68 6.84 5.03
N LEU A 116 -12.86 5.69 4.38
CA LEU A 116 -12.44 4.40 4.92
C LEU A 116 -10.92 4.26 5.00
N ILE A 117 -10.19 4.73 3.97
CA ILE A 117 -8.73 4.82 4.00
C ILE A 117 -8.27 5.67 5.18
N LEU A 118 -8.93 6.80 5.43
CA LEU A 118 -8.56 7.72 6.52
C LEU A 118 -8.73 7.05 7.89
N ILE A 119 -9.84 6.34 8.11
CA ILE A 119 -10.10 5.58 9.34
C ILE A 119 -9.02 4.51 9.55
N LEU A 120 -8.72 3.72 8.51
CA LEU A 120 -7.73 2.66 8.59
C LEU A 120 -6.32 3.22 8.75
N ALA A 121 -5.97 4.31 8.08
CA ALA A 121 -4.69 5.00 8.27
C ALA A 121 -4.53 5.48 9.73
N ALA A 122 -5.58 6.04 10.33
CA ALA A 122 -5.57 6.43 11.74
C ALA A 122 -5.35 5.22 12.66
N ILE A 123 -6.08 4.13 12.45
CA ILE A 123 -5.88 2.86 13.19
C ILE A 123 -4.46 2.34 13.03
N HIS A 124 -3.90 2.39 11.83
CA HIS A 124 -2.52 1.99 11.56
C HIS A 124 -1.51 2.80 12.36
N VAL A 125 -1.61 4.14 12.30
CA VAL A 125 -0.69 5.04 13.01
C VAL A 125 -0.79 4.83 14.52
N LEU A 126 -2.00 4.68 15.06
CA LEU A 126 -2.20 4.37 16.48
C LEU A 126 -1.56 3.03 16.86
N ALA A 127 -1.71 1.99 16.03
CA ALA A 127 -1.08 0.70 16.27
C ALA A 127 0.44 0.81 16.26
N VAL A 128 1.04 1.54 15.32
CA VAL A 128 2.49 1.80 15.29
C VAL A 128 2.93 2.54 16.57
N GLY A 129 2.16 3.53 17.03
CA GLY A 129 2.41 4.22 18.31
C GLY A 129 2.41 3.28 19.51
N VAL A 130 1.44 2.37 19.59
CA VAL A 130 1.38 1.34 20.65
C VAL A 130 2.60 0.41 20.60
N HIS A 131 3.01 -0.02 19.40
CA HIS A 131 4.22 -0.83 19.23
C HIS A 131 5.48 -0.08 19.71
N MET A 132 5.58 1.22 19.42
CA MET A 132 6.69 2.05 19.85
C MET A 132 6.75 2.21 21.38
N ILE A 133 5.62 2.47 22.03
CA ILE A 133 5.54 2.59 23.51
C ILE A 133 5.92 1.28 24.19
N LYS A 134 5.61 0.13 23.55
CA LYS A 134 6.01 -1.19 24.04
C LYS A 134 7.44 -1.61 23.65
N GLY A 135 8.25 -0.69 23.12
CA GLY A 135 9.68 -0.88 22.86
C GLY A 135 10.03 -1.49 21.49
N ASP A 136 9.05 -1.70 20.60
CA ASP A 136 9.32 -2.17 19.24
C ASP A 136 9.78 -0.99 18.35
N LYS A 137 11.02 -1.03 17.87
CA LYS A 137 11.65 0.05 17.08
C LYS A 137 11.21 0.01 15.60
N ILE A 138 9.91 -0.05 15.35
CA ILE A 138 9.33 -0.21 14.01
C ILE A 138 9.65 1.00 13.12
N ILE A 139 9.49 2.22 13.63
CA ILE A 139 9.72 3.44 12.86
C ILE A 139 11.17 3.47 12.34
N MET A 140 12.14 3.11 13.17
CA MET A 140 13.54 3.05 12.76
C MET A 140 13.78 2.00 11.67
N ALA A 141 13.10 0.85 11.76
CA ALA A 141 13.16 -0.17 10.71
C ALA A 141 12.52 0.30 9.39
N MET A 142 11.52 1.19 9.43
CA MET A 142 10.90 1.75 8.22
C MET A 142 11.85 2.69 7.47
N PHE A 143 12.65 3.48 8.18
CA PHE A 143 13.64 4.38 7.56
C PHE A 143 14.93 3.66 7.16
N SER A 144 15.46 2.80 8.04
CA SER A 144 16.73 2.11 7.77
C SER A 144 16.59 0.89 6.87
N GLY A 145 15.40 0.28 6.79
CA GLY A 145 15.18 -1.01 6.16
C GLY A 145 15.68 -2.21 6.96
N TYR A 146 16.27 -2.00 8.15
CA TYR A 146 16.85 -3.06 8.97
C TYR A 146 16.16 -3.18 10.32
N LYS A 147 15.84 -4.42 10.71
CA LYS A 147 15.28 -4.76 12.02
C LYS A 147 16.24 -5.70 12.75
N ARG A 148 16.59 -5.36 13.99
CA ARG A 148 17.39 -6.23 14.86
C ARG A 148 16.49 -7.33 15.43
N LEU A 149 16.90 -8.59 15.27
CA LEU A 149 16.20 -9.75 15.79
C LEU A 149 17.04 -10.41 16.89
N PRO A 150 16.41 -11.04 17.89
CA PRO A 150 17.12 -11.91 18.82
C PRO A 150 17.85 -13.03 18.06
N GLU A 151 19.09 -13.32 18.44
CA GLU A 151 20.05 -14.20 17.74
C GLU A 151 19.51 -15.61 17.47
N VAL A 152 18.57 -16.09 18.30
CA VAL A 152 17.91 -17.41 18.20
C VAL A 152 16.89 -17.50 17.04
N GLN A 153 16.54 -16.39 16.38
CA GLN A 153 15.40 -16.30 15.45
C GLN A 153 15.78 -15.76 14.06
N ALA A 154 17.04 -15.82 13.62
CA ALA A 154 17.43 -15.34 12.29
C ALA A 154 17.19 -16.43 11.21
N PRO A 155 16.08 -16.40 10.44
CA PRO A 155 15.95 -17.28 9.29
C PRO A 155 16.97 -16.94 8.21
N SER A 156 17.31 -17.90 7.35
CA SER A 156 18.00 -17.63 6.09
C SER A 156 17.05 -16.82 5.18
N LEU A 157 17.36 -15.56 4.95
CA LEU A 157 16.59 -14.67 4.09
C LEU A 157 17.28 -14.49 2.74
N ALA A 158 16.51 -14.62 1.66
CA ALA A 158 16.92 -14.26 0.32
C ALA A 158 16.49 -12.83 -0.02
N PHE A 159 17.44 -12.04 -0.51
CA PHE A 159 17.20 -10.67 -0.97
C PHE A 159 17.24 -10.62 -2.49
N ALA A 160 16.21 -10.02 -3.10
CA ALA A 160 16.16 -9.80 -4.53
C ALA A 160 17.06 -8.63 -4.95
N SER A 161 17.56 -8.67 -6.19
CA SER A 161 18.43 -7.64 -6.75
C SER A 161 17.74 -6.28 -6.86
N VAL A 162 18.45 -5.21 -6.48
CA VAL A 162 17.99 -3.81 -6.62
C VAL A 162 17.74 -3.45 -8.08
N LEU A 163 18.52 -4.01 -9.02
CA LEU A 163 18.31 -3.77 -10.45
C LEU A 163 16.91 -4.18 -10.91
N LYS A 164 16.40 -5.30 -10.37
CA LYS A 164 15.04 -5.75 -10.66
C LYS A 164 13.99 -4.73 -10.20
N ALA A 165 14.17 -4.14 -9.02
CA ALA A 165 13.29 -3.09 -8.52
C ALA A 165 13.34 -1.84 -9.40
N ILE A 166 14.54 -1.41 -9.81
CA ILE A 166 14.73 -0.26 -10.71
C ILE A 166 14.04 -0.51 -12.05
N VAL A 167 14.23 -1.67 -12.66
CA VAL A 167 13.58 -2.01 -13.93
C VAL A 167 12.06 -1.97 -13.80
N ILE A 168 11.48 -2.51 -12.73
CA ILE A 168 10.03 -2.43 -12.48
C ILE A 168 9.56 -0.98 -12.40
N VAL A 169 10.24 -0.15 -11.61
CA VAL A 169 9.88 1.27 -11.47
C VAL A 169 9.99 2.02 -12.79
N LEU A 170 11.05 1.78 -13.58
CA LEU A 170 11.23 2.44 -14.87
C LEU A 170 10.17 2.02 -15.88
N VAL A 171 9.86 0.73 -15.96
CA VAL A 171 8.83 0.23 -16.90
C VAL A 171 7.44 0.76 -16.52
N VAL A 172 7.04 0.60 -15.25
CA VAL A 172 5.75 1.10 -14.77
C VAL A 172 5.68 2.62 -14.87
N GLY A 173 6.76 3.30 -14.47
CA GLY A 173 6.87 4.75 -14.49
C GLY A 173 6.78 5.31 -15.90
N ALA A 174 7.45 4.70 -16.88
CA ALA A 174 7.36 5.12 -18.27
C ALA A 174 5.93 5.00 -18.81
N LEU A 175 5.22 3.91 -18.49
CA LEU A 175 3.83 3.72 -18.91
C LEU A 175 2.91 4.76 -18.28
N VAL A 176 2.97 4.94 -16.96
CA VAL A 176 2.11 5.90 -16.25
C VAL A 176 2.43 7.34 -16.65
N LEU A 177 3.72 7.68 -16.80
CA LEU A 177 4.14 8.99 -17.28
C LEU A 177 3.56 9.27 -18.66
N ASN A 178 3.76 8.34 -19.61
CA ASN A 178 3.36 8.53 -21.00
C ASN A 178 1.84 8.62 -21.18
N TYR A 179 1.07 7.72 -20.55
CA TYR A 179 -0.37 7.62 -20.79
C TYR A 179 -1.22 8.46 -19.84
N LEU A 180 -0.75 8.78 -18.63
CA LEU A 180 -1.57 9.43 -17.60
C LEU A 180 -1.04 10.80 -17.18
N MET A 181 0.28 10.98 -17.04
CA MET A 181 0.83 12.23 -16.50
C MET A 181 1.15 13.27 -17.57
N LEU A 182 1.74 12.89 -18.72
CA LEU A 182 2.10 13.84 -19.78
C LEU A 182 0.91 14.68 -20.25
N PRO A 183 -0.29 14.12 -20.51
CA PRO A 183 -1.44 14.94 -20.91
C PRO A 183 -1.80 16.02 -19.89
N ILE A 184 -1.57 15.77 -18.60
CA ILE A 184 -1.83 16.75 -17.54
C ILE A 184 -0.72 17.78 -17.46
N ILE A 185 0.53 17.35 -17.57
CA ILE A 185 1.69 18.25 -17.53
C ILE A 185 1.65 19.24 -18.70
N ASP A 186 1.22 18.78 -19.87
CA ASP A 186 1.09 19.63 -21.06
C ASP A 186 -0.02 20.69 -20.92
N MET A 187 -0.92 20.53 -19.95
CA MET A 187 -1.99 21.49 -19.63
C MET A 187 -1.63 22.48 -18.50
N LEU A 188 -0.47 22.31 -17.85
CA LEU A 188 0.03 23.20 -16.78
C LEU A 188 0.83 24.39 -17.33
#